data_AF-A0A8I1S5A1-F1
#
_entry.id   AF-A0A8I1S5A1-F1
#
_cell.length_a   1.000
_cell.length_b   1.000
_cell.length_c   1.000
_cell.angle_alpha   90.00
_cell.angle_beta   90.00
_cell.angle_gamma   90.00
#
_symmetry.space_group_name_H-M   'P 1'
#
loop_
_entity.id
_entity.type
_entity.pdbx_description
1 polymer ?
#
loop_
_entity_poly.entity_id
_entity_poly.type
_entity_poly.pdbx_seq_one_letter_code
_entity_poly.pdbx_strand_id
1 'polypeptide(L)'
;MALPWVRLDANIAAHDKILGLLSDESEDRWQAAASYMFAMAWSGGAGTDGFVRRAALPFVHGTAATAKLLVAYELWDEMPDGYHIRNYAARQELEVVSQAKRAAQRAGALKANCQRFHGKDCGCWRDKLEAV
;
A
#
# COMPACT_ATOMS: atom_id res chain seq x y z
N MET A 1 -6.95 8.21 -13.78
CA MET A 1 -6.50 7.11 -12.88
C MET A 1 -7.11 7.35 -11.52
N ALA A 2 -7.61 6.32 -10.84
CA ALA A 2 -8.04 6.46 -9.45
C ALA A 2 -6.82 6.88 -8.60
N LEU A 3 -7.02 7.75 -7.61
CA LEU A 3 -5.98 8.11 -6.65
C LEU A 3 -5.86 6.94 -5.65
N PRO A 4 -4.76 6.15 -5.65
CA PRO A 4 -4.61 5.08 -4.67
C PRO A 4 -4.36 5.71 -3.29
N TRP A 5 -5.22 5.39 -2.33
CA TRP A 5 -5.13 5.90 -0.97
C TRP A 5 -4.78 4.76 -0.01
N VAL A 6 -3.81 5.02 0.86
CA VAL A 6 -3.50 4.17 2.01
C VAL A 6 -4.02 4.82 3.29
N ARG A 7 -4.33 4.00 4.30
CA ARG A 7 -4.76 4.49 5.60
C ARG A 7 -3.53 4.81 6.46
N LEU A 8 -3.51 5.98 7.08
CA LEU A 8 -2.55 6.31 8.13
C LEU A 8 -3.29 6.37 9.47
N ASP A 9 -2.69 5.85 10.53
CA ASP A 9 -3.24 5.99 11.87
C ASP A 9 -3.27 7.48 12.28
N ALA A 10 -4.45 7.98 12.64
CA ALA A 10 -4.63 9.35 13.09
C ALA A 10 -3.89 9.63 14.41
N ASN A 11 -3.59 8.58 15.19
CA ASN A 11 -2.87 8.67 16.45
C ASN A 11 -1.37 8.38 16.31
N ILE A 12 -0.82 8.33 15.09
CA ILE A 12 0.56 7.90 14.84
C ILE A 12 1.59 8.68 15.69
N ALA A 13 1.38 9.98 15.91
CA ALA A 13 2.28 10.81 16.71
C ALA A 13 2.36 10.41 18.19
N ALA A 14 1.34 9.71 18.72
CA ALA A 14 1.27 9.26 20.10
C ALA A 14 1.34 7.72 20.24
N HIS A 15 1.54 6.99 19.14
CA HIS A 15 1.67 5.54 19.18
C HIS A 15 2.98 5.15 19.88
N ASP A 16 2.92 4.18 20.79
CA ASP A 16 4.04 3.74 21.64
C ASP A 16 5.34 3.45 20.85
N LYS A 17 5.25 2.73 19.72
CA LYS A 17 6.38 2.44 18.82
C LYS A 17 6.99 3.68 18.18
N ILE A 18 6.16 4.66 17.81
CA ILE A 18 6.65 5.92 17.25
C ILE A 18 7.29 6.76 18.34
N LEU A 19 6.69 6.85 19.52
CA LEU A 19 7.29 7.52 20.67
C LEU A 19 8.62 6.87 21.08
N GLY A 20 8.69 5.54 21.05
CA GLY A 20 9.91 4.77 21.24
C GLY A 20 10.97 5.14 20.22
N LEU A 21 10.64 5.04 18.92
CA LEU A 21 11.55 5.40 17.83
C LEU A 21 12.08 6.83 17.95
N LEU A 22 11.20 7.79 18.24
CA LEU A 22 11.57 9.21 18.32
C LEU A 22 12.38 9.57 19.57
N SER A 23 12.38 8.68 20.56
CA SER A 23 13.21 8.79 21.77
C SER A 23 14.56 8.10 21.64
N ASP A 24 14.83 7.41 20.53
CA ASP A 24 16.12 6.79 20.24
C ASP A 24 17.25 7.83 20.17
N GLU A 25 18.48 7.46 20.51
CA GLU A 25 19.63 8.36 20.45
C GLU A 25 20.11 8.63 19.01
N SER A 26 19.74 7.77 18.06
CA SER A 26 20.13 7.90 16.66
C SER A 26 19.68 9.22 16.03
N GLU A 27 20.58 9.86 15.29
CA GLU A 27 20.28 11.04 14.48
C GLU A 27 19.23 10.73 13.38
N ASP A 28 19.14 9.48 12.95
CA ASP A 28 18.27 9.01 11.87
C ASP A 28 16.81 8.76 12.32
N ARG A 29 16.48 8.89 13.61
CA ARG A 29 15.14 8.53 14.13
C ARG A 29 13.98 9.26 13.46
N TRP A 30 14.16 10.53 13.14
CA TRP A 30 13.15 11.34 12.45
C TRP A 30 12.99 10.90 11.00
N GLN A 31 14.11 10.58 10.35
CA GLN A 31 14.10 10.05 8.99
C GLN A 31 13.46 8.66 8.96
N ALA A 32 13.70 7.80 9.95
CA ALA A 32 13.05 6.50 10.07
C ALA A 32 11.53 6.65 10.21
N ALA A 33 11.06 7.56 11.07
CA ALA A 33 9.63 7.83 11.22
C ALA A 33 8.98 8.32 9.90
N ALA A 34 9.65 9.25 9.20
CA ALA A 34 9.22 9.66 7.87
C ALA A 34 9.21 8.47 6.90
N SER A 35 10.28 7.67 6.88
CA SER A 35 10.43 6.54 5.97
C SER A 35 9.33 5.50 6.14
N TYR A 36 8.91 5.23 7.37
CA TYR A 36 7.74 4.37 7.65
C TYR A 36 6.47 4.87 6.96
N MET A 37 6.18 6.18 7.06
CA MET A 37 5.00 6.78 6.43
C MET A 37 5.07 6.75 4.90
N PHE A 38 6.23 7.11 4.33
CA PHE A 38 6.44 7.05 2.88
C PHE A 38 6.40 5.61 2.35
N ALA A 39 6.90 4.63 3.10
CA ALA A 39 6.86 3.24 2.71
C ALA A 39 5.44 2.68 2.61
N MET A 40 4.53 3.07 3.51
CA MET A 40 3.12 2.70 3.38
C MET A 40 2.53 3.22 2.08
N ALA A 41 2.73 4.51 1.76
CA ALA A 41 2.23 5.11 0.53
C ALA A 41 2.86 4.49 -0.72
N TRP A 42 4.17 4.29 -0.73
CA TRP A 42 4.89 3.66 -1.82
C TRP A 42 4.40 2.22 -2.07
N SER A 43 4.25 1.44 -1.00
CA SER A 43 3.79 0.05 -1.10
C SER A 43 2.36 -0.05 -1.62
N GLY A 44 1.45 0.81 -1.14
CA GLY A 44 0.08 0.87 -1.65
C GLY A 44 -0.02 1.32 -3.10
N GLY A 45 0.83 2.25 -3.53
CA GLY A 45 0.91 2.67 -4.93
C GLY A 45 1.53 1.62 -5.86
N ALA A 46 2.53 0.88 -5.36
CA ALA A 46 3.24 -0.16 -6.10
C ALA A 46 2.55 -1.53 -6.06
N GLY A 47 1.53 -1.72 -5.22
CA GLY A 47 0.84 -2.99 -5.05
C GLY A 47 1.72 -4.09 -4.44
N THR A 48 2.62 -3.74 -3.50
CA THR A 48 3.56 -4.69 -2.89
C THR A 48 3.12 -5.24 -1.55
N ASP A 49 1.90 -4.92 -1.11
CA ASP A 49 1.28 -5.49 0.10
C ASP A 49 2.10 -5.36 1.38
N GLY A 50 2.84 -4.26 1.52
CA GLY A 50 3.70 -3.96 2.65
C GLY A 50 5.16 -4.35 2.45
N PHE A 51 5.50 -5.03 1.36
CA PHE A 51 6.87 -5.43 1.07
C PHE A 51 7.70 -4.27 0.48
N VAL A 52 8.84 -3.99 1.10
CA VAL A 52 9.80 -2.96 0.70
C VAL A 52 11.13 -3.63 0.37
N ARG A 53 11.46 -3.72 -0.92
CA ARG A 53 12.77 -4.25 -1.36
C ARG A 53 13.89 -3.39 -0.80
N ARG A 54 15.04 -4.01 -0.50
CA ARG A 54 16.23 -3.27 -0.02
C ARG A 54 16.67 -2.17 -1.00
N ALA A 55 16.58 -2.44 -2.30
CA ALA A 55 16.87 -1.47 -3.35
C ALA A 55 15.85 -0.31 -3.45
N ALA A 56 14.67 -0.47 -2.85
CA ALA A 56 13.62 0.54 -2.85
C ALA A 56 13.74 1.55 -1.70
N LEU A 57 14.66 1.34 -0.74
CA LEU A 57 14.84 2.22 0.42
C LEU A 57 14.96 3.71 0.05
N PRO A 58 15.74 4.12 -0.98
CA PRO A 58 15.84 5.53 -1.34
C PRO A 58 14.50 6.17 -1.75
N PHE A 59 13.58 5.40 -2.33
CA PHE A 59 12.26 5.88 -2.75
C PHE A 59 11.29 6.09 -1.58
N VAL A 60 11.59 5.49 -0.43
CA VAL A 60 10.84 5.68 0.82
C VAL A 60 11.61 6.53 1.81
N HIS A 61 12.56 7.35 1.34
CA HIS A 61 13.46 8.16 2.16
C HIS A 61 14.22 7.36 3.23
N GLY A 62 14.41 6.06 3.01
CA GLY A 62 15.08 5.15 3.91
C GLY A 62 16.54 4.91 3.53
N THR A 63 17.32 4.57 4.55
CA THR A 63 18.67 4.01 4.48
C THR A 63 18.72 2.68 5.23
N ALA A 64 19.83 1.94 5.11
CA ALA A 64 20.03 0.73 5.90
C ALA A 64 19.99 1.00 7.42
N ALA A 65 20.41 2.20 7.87
CA ALA A 65 20.36 2.59 9.28
C ALA A 65 18.92 2.80 9.74
N THR A 66 18.12 3.57 8.99
CA THR A 66 16.69 3.76 9.31
C THR A 66 15.92 2.44 9.30
N ALA A 67 16.22 1.53 8.38
CA ALA A 67 15.55 0.23 8.31
C ALA A 67 15.85 -0.63 9.55
N LYS A 68 17.09 -0.60 10.06
CA LYS A 68 17.45 -1.26 11.32
C LYS A 68 16.65 -0.67 12.50
N LEU A 69 16.49 0.65 12.57
CA LEU A 69 15.65 1.29 13.59
C LEU A 69 14.19 0.82 13.47
N LEU A 70 13.62 0.82 12.26
CA LEU A 70 12.24 0.39 12.04
C LEU A 70 12.00 -1.08 12.40
N VAL A 71 13.00 -1.95 12.20
CA VAL A 71 12.96 -3.34 12.67
C VAL A 71 13.09 -3.41 14.19
N ALA A 72 14.02 -2.66 14.79
CA ALA A 72 14.23 -2.63 16.24
C ALA A 72 13.00 -2.16 17.02
N TYR A 73 12.27 -1.16 16.50
CA TYR A 73 11.01 -0.66 17.07
C TYR A 73 9.77 -1.36 16.52
N GLU A 74 9.94 -2.52 15.86
CA GLU A 74 8.83 -3.38 15.46
C GLU A 74 7.79 -2.72 14.54
N LEU A 75 8.23 -1.76 13.75
CA LEU A 75 7.43 -1.15 12.69
C LEU A 75 7.56 -1.97 11.40
N TRP A 76 8.75 -2.54 11.16
CA TRP A 76 9.05 -3.46 10.06
C TRP A 76 9.52 -4.83 10.57
N ASP A 77 9.40 -5.83 9.71
CA ASP A 77 9.99 -7.16 9.84
C ASP A 77 11.12 -7.30 8.81
N GLU A 78 12.28 -7.82 9.22
CA GLU A 78 13.37 -8.10 8.28
C GLU A 78 13.07 -9.35 7.44
N MET A 79 13.29 -9.23 6.13
CA MET A 79 13.09 -10.30 5.15
C MET A 79 14.41 -10.54 4.39
N PRO A 80 14.61 -11.73 3.78
CA PRO A 80 15.85 -12.03 3.06
C PRO A 80 16.25 -11.00 1.99
N ASP A 81 15.28 -10.41 1.30
CA ASP A 81 15.46 -9.49 0.17
C ASP A 81 14.98 -8.05 0.46
N GLY A 82 14.63 -7.75 1.71
CA GLY A 82 14.11 -6.44 2.08
C GLY A 82 13.47 -6.43 3.45
N TYR A 83 12.31 -5.78 3.53
CA TYR A 83 11.58 -5.58 4.76
C TYR A 83 10.08 -5.68 4.49
N HIS A 84 9.31 -6.04 5.50
CA HIS A 84 7.86 -6.04 5.44
C HIS A 84 7.29 -5.08 6.48
N ILE A 85 6.34 -4.24 6.09
CA ILE A 85 5.64 -3.36 7.04
C ILE A 85 4.78 -4.22 7.96
N ARG A 86 5.01 -4.16 9.27
CA ARG A 86 4.30 -5.01 10.22
C ARG A 86 2.81 -4.70 10.21
N ASN A 87 1.98 -5.75 10.23
CA ASN A 87 0.51 -5.66 10.20
C ASN A 87 -0.10 -4.98 8.95
N TYR A 88 0.63 -4.86 7.84
CA TYR A 88 0.11 -4.22 6.62
C TYR A 88 -1.21 -4.84 6.16
N ALA A 89 -1.27 -6.16 6.01
CA ALA A 89 -2.48 -6.88 5.58
C ALA A 89 -3.68 -6.73 6.52
N ALA A 90 -3.44 -6.44 7.81
CA ALA A 90 -4.51 -6.23 8.79
C ALA A 90 -5.08 -4.80 8.77
N ARG A 91 -4.34 -3.84 8.21
CA ARG A 91 -4.68 -2.41 8.26
C ARG A 91 -4.95 -1.80 6.88
N GLN A 92 -4.37 -2.37 5.84
CA GLN A 92 -4.47 -1.92 4.46
C GLN A 92 -5.20 -2.94 3.60
N GLU A 93 -5.72 -2.45 2.48
CA GLU A 93 -6.29 -3.31 1.44
C GLU A 93 -5.16 -3.94 0.61
N LEU A 94 -5.20 -5.26 0.48
CA LEU A 94 -4.25 -6.00 -0.36
C LEU A 94 -4.51 -5.75 -1.84
N GLU A 95 -3.47 -5.86 -2.66
CA GLU A 95 -3.54 -5.61 -4.10
C GLU A 95 -4.50 -6.58 -4.79
N VAL A 96 -4.57 -7.84 -4.34
CA VAL A 96 -5.56 -8.82 -4.86
C VAL A 96 -7.00 -8.35 -4.66
N VAL A 97 -7.31 -7.72 -3.53
CA VAL A 97 -8.65 -7.18 -3.23
C VAL A 97 -8.90 -5.94 -4.08
N SER A 98 -7.91 -5.07 -4.20
CA SER A 98 -7.96 -3.87 -5.06
C SER A 98 -8.14 -4.23 -6.54
N GLN A 99 -7.50 -5.28 -7.03
CA GLN A 99 -7.67 -5.81 -8.38
C GLN A 99 -9.08 -6.36 -8.60
N ALA A 100 -9.58 -7.17 -7.66
CA ALA A 100 -10.93 -7.72 -7.74
C ALA A 100 -12.01 -6.61 -7.79
N LYS A 101 -11.87 -5.56 -6.97
CA LYS A 101 -12.76 -4.39 -7.02
C LYS A 101 -12.68 -3.65 -8.35
N ARG A 102 -11.48 -3.42 -8.88
CA ARG A 102 -11.29 -2.79 -10.20
C ARG A 102 -11.93 -3.61 -11.32
N ALA A 103 -11.77 -4.94 -11.29
CA ALA A 103 -12.40 -5.84 -12.25
C ALA A 103 -13.93 -5.79 -12.16
N ALA A 104 -14.50 -5.82 -10.95
CA ALA A 104 -15.95 -5.72 -10.73
C ALA A 104 -16.50 -4.35 -11.19
N GLN A 105 -15.82 -3.25 -10.87
CA GLN A 105 -16.20 -1.90 -11.32
C GLN A 105 -16.16 -1.79 -12.84
N ARG A 106 -15.13 -2.35 -13.49
CA ARG A 106 -15.03 -2.40 -14.95
C ARG A 106 -16.20 -3.18 -15.56
N ALA A 107 -16.50 -4.37 -15.03
CA ALA A 107 -17.63 -5.18 -15.51
C ALA A 107 -18.97 -4.41 -15.34
N GLY A 108 -19.17 -3.76 -14.20
CA GLY A 108 -20.32 -2.91 -13.94
C GLY A 108 -20.44 -1.73 -14.92
N ALA A 109 -19.33 -1.03 -15.19
CA ALA A 109 -19.29 0.08 -16.12
C ALA A 109 -19.58 -0.37 -17.57
N LEU A 110 -19.00 -1.49 -18.00
CA LEU A 110 -19.28 -2.08 -19.32
C LEU A 110 -20.75 -2.46 -19.46
N LYS A 111 -21.33 -3.12 -18.45
CA LYS A 111 -22.76 -3.48 -18.41
C LYS A 111 -23.66 -2.25 -18.46
N ALA A 112 -23.39 -1.25 -17.62
CA ALA A 112 -24.16 -0.01 -17.57
C ALA A 112 -24.14 0.73 -18.91
N ASN A 113 -22.98 0.83 -19.56
CA ASN A 113 -22.86 1.43 -20.88
C ASN A 113 -23.60 0.62 -21.95
N CYS A 114 -23.47 -0.70 -21.95
CA CYS A 114 -24.20 -1.57 -22.87
C CYS A 114 -25.71 -1.39 -22.75
N GLN A 115 -26.25 -1.40 -21.53
CA GLN A 115 -27.68 -1.18 -21.30
C GLN A 115 -28.14 0.23 -21.70
N ARG A 116 -27.30 1.24 -21.47
CA ARG A 116 -27.57 2.63 -21.86
C ARG A 116 -27.66 2.82 -23.37
N PHE A 117 -26.76 2.20 -24.14
CA PHE A 117 -26.65 2.43 -25.58
C PHE A 117 -27.38 1.40 -26.43
N HIS A 118 -27.54 0.16 -25.96
CA HIS A 118 -28.08 -0.96 -26.75
C HIS A 118 -29.38 -1.56 -26.15
N GLY A 119 -29.89 -1.02 -25.05
CA GLY A 119 -31.12 -1.50 -24.39
C GLY A 119 -30.89 -2.50 -23.26
N LYS A 120 -31.89 -2.65 -22.38
CA LYS A 120 -31.78 -3.39 -21.10
C LYS A 120 -31.41 -4.86 -21.26
N ASP A 121 -31.83 -5.48 -22.36
CA ASP A 121 -31.65 -6.90 -22.65
C ASP A 121 -30.35 -7.20 -23.43
N CYS A 122 -29.57 -6.17 -23.79
CA CYS A 122 -28.33 -6.36 -24.52
C CYS A 122 -27.22 -6.99 -23.63
N GLY A 123 -26.53 -7.99 -24.17
CA GLY A 123 -25.49 -8.77 -23.48
C GLY A 123 -24.06 -8.57 -23.97
N CYS A 124 -23.83 -7.75 -25.01
CA CYS A 124 -22.52 -7.63 -25.69
C CYS A 124 -21.37 -7.07 -24.81
N TRP A 125 -21.67 -6.64 -23.58
CA TRP A 125 -20.66 -6.25 -22.61
C TRP A 125 -19.82 -7.43 -22.12
N ARG A 126 -20.34 -8.67 -22.21
CA ARG A 126 -19.63 -9.89 -21.82
C ARG A 126 -18.43 -10.15 -22.74
N ASP A 127 -18.63 -10.03 -24.05
CA ASP A 127 -17.57 -10.19 -25.05
C ASP A 127 -16.43 -9.18 -24.83
N LYS A 128 -16.79 -7.94 -24.46
CA LYS A 128 -15.81 -6.88 -24.13
C LYS A 128 -15.08 -7.09 -22.81
N LEU A 129 -15.63 -7.91 -21.92
CA LEU A 129 -14.99 -8.28 -20.66
C LEU A 129 -13.96 -9.40 -20.87
N GLU A 130 -14.22 -10.34 -21.78
CA GLU A 130 -13.36 -11.49 -22.08
C GLU A 130 -12.19 -11.17 -23.02
N ALA A 131 -12.27 -10.06 -23.78
CA ALA A 131 -11.25 -9.67 -24.75
C ALA A 131 -9.97 -9.03 -24.15
N VAL A 132 -9.79 -9.04 -22.82
CA VAL A 132 -8.65 -8.42 -22.10
C VAL A 132 -8.14 -9.34 -21.01
#